data_AF-M5C3U0-F1
#
_entry.id   AF-M5C3U0-F1
#
_cell.length_a   1.000
_cell.length_b   1.000
_cell.length_c   1.000
_cell.angle_alpha   90.00
_cell.angle_beta   90.00
_cell.angle_gamma   90.00
#
_symmetry.space_group_name_H-M   'P 1'
#
loop_
_entity.id
_entity.type
_entity.pdbx_description
1 polymer ?
#
loop_
_entity_poly.entity_id
_entity_poly.type
_entity_poly.pdbx_seq_one_letter_code
_entity_poly.pdbx_strand_id
1 'polypeptide(L)'
;MRVVDEGLIKWKRAGSSEAYPLVDLSNLAVLPKHVRPVEEQLPNESHRLWEDVTKNLLSKNYSEATRVKQNIEQKQRDDTASRKAKNEEFVPVYFEQDISSGQPVLTSEGRKVIEEELALAAAVPTS
;
A
#
# COMPACT_ATOMS: atom_id res chain seq x y z
N MET A 1 3.66 -26.13 -30.91
CA MET A 1 3.52 -24.85 -30.19
C MET A 1 2.78 -25.16 -28.89
N ARG A 2 3.47 -25.22 -27.74
CA ARG A 2 2.78 -25.41 -26.45
C ARG A 2 2.21 -24.05 -26.06
N VAL A 3 0.89 -23.93 -26.05
CA VAL A 3 0.21 -22.88 -25.31
C VAL A 3 0.41 -23.24 -23.84
N VAL A 4 1.35 -22.56 -23.20
CA VAL A 4 1.48 -22.64 -21.75
C VAL A 4 0.28 -21.88 -21.18
N ASP A 5 -0.51 -22.56 -20.33
CA ASP A 5 -1.63 -22.00 -19.55
C ASP A 5 -1.10 -20.96 -18.53
N GLU A 6 -0.36 -19.94 -18.96
CA GLU A 6 0.22 -18.90 -18.11
C GLU A 6 -0.89 -18.01 -17.55
N GLY A 7 -1.43 -18.39 -16.39
CA GLY A 7 -2.43 -17.60 -15.66
C GLY A 7 -3.68 -18.38 -15.24
N LEU A 8 -3.89 -19.60 -15.73
CA LEU A 8 -5.04 -20.42 -15.36
C LEU A 8 -4.81 -21.15 -14.04
N ILE A 9 -5.41 -20.66 -12.97
CA ILE A 9 -5.47 -21.33 -11.67
C ILE A 9 -6.59 -22.37 -11.73
N LYS A 10 -6.28 -23.62 -11.40
CA LYS A 10 -7.23 -24.74 -11.34
C LYS A 10 -7.45 -25.19 -9.90
N TRP A 11 -8.63 -25.70 -9.60
CA TRP A 11 -8.96 -26.32 -8.32
C TRP A 11 -9.40 -27.76 -8.52
N LYS A 12 -9.30 -28.56 -7.45
CA LYS A 12 -9.65 -29.97 -7.45
C LYS A 12 -10.39 -30.31 -6.17
N ARG A 13 -11.53 -30.99 -6.29
CA ARG A 13 -12.25 -31.49 -5.12
C ARG A 13 -11.45 -32.63 -4.48
N ALA A 14 -11.38 -32.65 -3.15
CA ALA A 14 -10.75 -33.75 -2.42
C ALA A 14 -11.37 -35.10 -2.83
N GLY A 15 -10.53 -36.08 -3.14
CA GLY A 15 -10.94 -37.42 -3.61
C GLY A 15 -11.31 -37.52 -5.09
N SER A 16 -11.40 -36.41 -5.84
CA SER A 16 -11.54 -36.47 -7.30
C SER A 16 -10.17 -36.69 -7.97
N SER A 17 -10.13 -37.04 -9.25
CA SER A 17 -8.94 -36.94 -10.12
C SER A 17 -9.01 -35.73 -11.07
N GLU A 18 -10.21 -35.19 -11.30
CA GLU A 18 -10.51 -34.11 -12.24
C GLU A 18 -10.20 -32.73 -11.66
N ALA A 19 -9.67 -31.83 -12.49
CA ALA A 19 -9.37 -30.45 -12.13
C ALA A 19 -10.24 -29.49 -12.96
N TYR A 20 -10.76 -28.45 -12.31
CA TYR A 20 -11.63 -27.44 -12.92
C TYR A 20 -10.95 -26.07 -12.89
N PRO A 21 -11.21 -25.19 -13.88
CA PRO A 21 -10.73 -23.82 -13.85
C PRO A 21 -11.34 -23.08 -12.64
N LEU A 22 -10.50 -22.36 -11.89
CA LEU A 22 -10.90 -21.49 -10.77
C LEU A 22 -10.89 -20.02 -11.22
N VAL A 23 -9.75 -19.58 -11.74
CA VAL A 23 -9.57 -18.20 -12.23
C VAL A 23 -8.58 -18.23 -13.37
N ASP A 24 -8.85 -17.43 -14.40
CA ASP A 24 -7.92 -17.22 -15.49
C ASP A 24 -7.39 -15.78 -15.43
N LEU A 25 -6.16 -15.62 -14.94
CA LEU A 25 -5.54 -14.32 -14.78
C LEU A 25 -5.28 -13.61 -16.11
N SER A 26 -5.18 -14.32 -17.24
CA SER A 26 -4.99 -13.67 -18.54
C SER A 26 -6.24 -12.91 -19.01
N ASN A 27 -7.40 -13.23 -18.45
CA ASN A 27 -8.67 -12.61 -18.81
C ASN A 27 -9.08 -11.47 -17.85
N LEU A 28 -8.30 -11.23 -16.78
CA LEU A 28 -8.59 -10.18 -15.81
C LEU A 28 -7.91 -8.87 -16.18
N ALA A 29 -8.69 -7.80 -16.28
CA ALA A 29 -8.15 -6.45 -16.40
C ALA A 29 -7.59 -5.98 -15.05
N VAL A 30 -6.38 -5.41 -15.06
CA VAL A 30 -5.82 -4.75 -13.89
C VAL A 30 -6.49 -3.38 -13.75
N LEU A 31 -7.26 -3.19 -12.69
CA LEU A 31 -7.84 -1.88 -12.37
C LEU A 31 -6.78 -1.03 -11.65
N PRO A 32 -6.37 0.11 -12.23
CA PRO A 32 -5.43 1.00 -11.57
C PRO A 32 -6.09 1.63 -10.34
N LYS A 33 -5.28 1.85 -9.29
CA LYS A 33 -5.72 2.64 -8.14
C LYS A 33 -5.76 4.12 -8.53
N HIS A 34 -6.81 4.82 -8.13
CA HIS A 34 -6.82 6.28 -8.15
C HIS A 34 -6.08 6.80 -6.91
N VAL A 35 -5.11 7.68 -7.10
CA VAL A 35 -4.29 8.24 -6.03
C VAL A 35 -4.10 9.73 -6.31
N ARG A 36 -4.11 10.56 -5.27
CA ARG A 36 -3.83 11.99 -5.38
C ARG A 36 -2.47 12.28 -6.03
N PRO A 37 -2.33 13.43 -6.72
CA PRO A 37 -1.02 13.98 -7.09
C PRO A 37 -0.08 14.05 -5.89
N VAL A 38 1.23 13.84 -6.11
CA VAL A 38 2.23 13.77 -5.04
C VAL A 38 2.28 15.05 -4.21
N GLU A 39 2.03 16.18 -4.85
CA GLU A 39 2.02 17.52 -4.26
C GLU A 39 0.89 17.71 -3.23
N GLU A 40 -0.20 16.95 -3.39
CA GLU A 40 -1.38 16.97 -2.51
C GLU A 40 -1.33 15.89 -1.42
N GLN A 41 -0.33 14.99 -1.47
CA GLN A 41 -0.16 13.94 -0.46
C GLN A 41 0.54 14.47 0.79
N LEU A 42 0.27 13.92 1.97
CA LEU A 42 0.99 14.25 3.19
C LEU A 42 2.46 13.78 3.12
N PRO A 43 3.39 14.43 3.85
CA PRO A 43 4.82 14.08 3.82
C PRO A 43 5.15 12.62 4.16
N ASN A 44 4.29 11.94 4.92
CA ASN A 44 4.44 10.55 5.34
C ASN A 44 3.63 9.55 4.50
N GLU A 45 2.90 10.00 3.46
CA GLU A 45 2.28 9.09 2.51
C GLU A 45 3.33 8.42 1.63
N SER A 46 3.12 7.15 1.28
CA SER A 46 4.18 6.32 0.70
C SER A 46 4.72 6.83 -0.62
N HIS A 47 3.86 7.32 -1.53
CA HIS A 47 4.32 7.78 -2.84
C HIS A 47 5.18 9.05 -2.70
N ARG A 48 4.75 10.01 -1.85
CA ARG A 48 5.54 11.21 -1.53
C ARG A 48 6.83 10.89 -0.77
N LEU A 49 6.76 10.08 0.30
CA LEU A 49 7.90 9.75 1.15
C LEU A 49 9.02 9.03 0.37
N TRP A 50 8.65 8.14 -0.55
CA TRP A 50 9.58 7.32 -1.32
C TRP A 50 9.83 7.82 -2.75
N GLU A 51 9.36 9.03 -3.08
CA GLU A 51 9.39 9.57 -4.44
C GLU A 51 10.82 9.59 -5.00
N ASP A 52 11.77 10.16 -4.26
CA ASP A 52 13.17 10.29 -4.67
C ASP A 52 13.87 8.93 -4.78
N VAL A 53 13.51 7.97 -3.92
CA VAL A 53 14.06 6.62 -4.02
C VAL A 53 13.60 5.97 -5.32
N THR A 54 12.30 6.07 -5.62
CA THR A 54 11.70 5.51 -6.83
C THR A 54 12.26 6.18 -8.09
N LYS A 55 12.39 7.52 -8.11
CA LYS A 55 12.99 8.28 -9.21
C LYS A 55 14.43 7.82 -9.50
N ASN A 56 15.24 7.64 -8.46
CA ASN A 56 16.63 7.16 -8.61
C ASN A 56 16.70 5.69 -9.04
N LEU A 57 15.79 4.83 -8.59
CA LEU A 57 15.72 3.43 -9.05
C LEU A 57 15.37 3.36 -10.55
N LEU A 58 14.38 4.15 -11.00
CA LEU A 58 13.97 4.21 -12.40
C LEU A 58 15.07 4.77 -13.31
N SER A 59 15.84 5.75 -12.83
CA SER A 59 17.01 6.28 -13.54
C SER A 59 18.27 5.42 -13.41
N LYS A 60 18.18 4.27 -12.73
CA LYS A 60 19.30 3.35 -12.43
C LYS A 60 20.43 3.98 -11.62
N ASN A 61 20.16 5.06 -10.90
CA ASN A 61 21.07 5.68 -9.96
C ASN A 61 21.00 5.01 -8.58
N TYR A 62 21.46 3.76 -8.50
CA TYR A 62 21.31 2.91 -7.32
C TYR A 62 22.04 3.43 -6.08
N SER A 63 23.18 4.11 -6.26
CA SER A 63 23.93 4.73 -5.16
C SER A 63 23.12 5.82 -4.48
N GLU A 64 22.52 6.73 -5.25
CA GLU A 64 21.67 7.78 -4.69
C GLU A 64 20.37 7.22 -4.11
N ALA A 65 19.74 6.24 -4.76
CA ALA A 65 18.56 5.57 -4.19
C ALA A 65 18.86 4.97 -2.80
N THR A 66 20.04 4.35 -2.65
CA THR A 66 20.49 3.78 -1.36
C THR A 66 20.72 4.88 -0.32
N ARG A 67 21.38 5.98 -0.69
CA ARG A 67 21.63 7.12 0.20
C ARG A 67 20.32 7.74 0.70
N VAL A 68 19.37 8.00 -0.20
CA VAL A 68 18.06 8.57 0.17
C VAL A 68 17.27 7.61 1.05
N LYS A 69 17.23 6.32 0.72
CA LYS A 69 16.60 5.27 1.56
C LYS A 69 17.19 5.26 2.97
N GLN A 70 18.51 5.28 3.09
CA GLN A 70 19.19 5.27 4.39
C GLN A 70 18.82 6.50 5.22
N ASN A 71 18.71 7.68 4.61
CA ASN A 71 18.30 8.90 5.31
C ASN A 71 16.86 8.80 5.85
N ILE A 72 15.92 8.28 5.06
CA ILE A 72 14.53 8.07 5.50
C ILE A 72 14.49 7.10 6.68
N GLU A 73 15.17 5.96 6.58
CA GLU A 73 15.21 4.94 7.64
C GLU A 73 15.92 5.44 8.90
N GLN A 74 16.98 6.24 8.75
CA GLN A 74 17.68 6.82 9.89
C GLN A 74 16.79 7.82 10.64
N LYS A 75 16.07 8.68 9.93
CA LYS A 75 15.09 9.59 10.54
C LYS A 75 14.03 8.81 11.35
N GLN A 76 13.53 7.70 10.82
CA GLN A 76 12.56 6.86 11.53
C GLN A 76 13.16 6.18 12.78
N ARG A 77 14.44 5.77 12.71
CA ARG A 77 15.18 5.25 13.88
C ARG A 77 15.32 6.33 14.95
N ASP A 78 15.69 7.55 14.57
CA ASP A 78 15.89 8.67 15.48
C ASP A 78 14.57 9.10 16.13
N ASP A 79 13.48 9.18 15.37
CA ASP A 79 12.14 9.51 15.88
C ASP A 79 11.66 8.43 16.88
N THR A 80 11.93 7.15 16.60
CA THR A 80 11.60 6.04 17.52
C THR A 80 12.42 6.12 18.80
N ALA A 81 13.72 6.39 18.70
CA ALA A 81 14.60 6.56 19.85
C ALA A 81 14.16 7.76 20.71
N SER A 82 13.74 8.86 20.08
CA SER A 82 13.22 10.04 20.77
C SER A 82 11.95 9.72 21.57
N ARG A 83 10.97 9.02 20.97
CA ARG A 83 9.76 8.57 21.67
C ARG A 83 10.09 7.70 22.86
N LYS A 84 10.96 6.70 22.68
CA LYS A 84 11.41 5.81 23.76
C LYS A 84 12.08 6.58 24.90
N ALA A 85 12.94 7.54 24.59
CA ALA A 85 13.60 8.38 25.59
C ALA A 85 12.61 9.26 26.40
N LYS A 86 11.50 9.66 25.77
CA LYS A 86 10.41 10.41 26.40
C LYS A 86 9.36 9.52 27.07
N ASN A 87 9.51 8.19 26.98
CA ASN A 87 8.50 7.23 27.42
C ASN A 87 7.13 7.44 26.75
N GLU A 88 7.13 7.87 25.49
CA GLU A 88 5.95 8.05 24.64
C GLU A 88 5.73 6.79 23.79
N GLU A 89 4.48 6.30 23.75
CA GLU A 89 4.10 5.23 22.83
C GLU A 89 3.73 5.79 21.45
N PHE A 90 3.98 4.99 20.42
CA PHE A 90 3.47 5.29 19.08
C PHE A 90 1.98 4.94 19.00
N VAL A 91 1.15 5.94 18.70
CA VAL A 91 -0.29 5.76 18.49
C VAL A 91 -0.59 5.90 16.99
N PRO A 92 -1.21 4.90 16.34
CA PRO A 92 -1.60 4.99 14.93
C PRO A 92 -2.65 6.10 14.73
N VAL A 93 -2.55 6.84 13.63
CA VAL A 93 -3.43 8.00 13.38
C VAL A 93 -4.84 7.56 12.97
N TYR A 94 -4.94 6.56 12.08
CA TYR A 94 -6.21 6.21 11.41
C TYR A 94 -6.91 4.98 11.97
N PHE A 95 -6.21 4.15 12.74
CA PHE A 95 -6.74 2.93 13.33
C PHE A 95 -6.53 2.94 14.84
N GLU A 96 -7.49 2.39 15.58
CA GLU A 96 -7.34 2.16 17.01
C GLU A 96 -6.22 1.12 17.26
N GLN A 97 -5.50 1.29 18.38
CA GLN A 97 -4.38 0.41 18.74
C GLN A 97 -4.84 -0.98 19.19
N ASP A 98 -6.05 -1.10 19.72
CA ASP A 98 -6.62 -2.38 20.13
C ASP A 98 -7.05 -3.22 18.91
N ILE A 99 -6.45 -4.39 18.78
CA ILE A 99 -6.74 -5.38 17.73
C ILE A 99 -7.32 -6.68 18.30
N SER A 100 -7.69 -6.70 19.60
CA SER A 100 -8.16 -7.90 20.31
C SER A 100 -9.36 -8.57 19.65
N SER A 101 -10.23 -7.78 19.01
CA SER A 101 -11.41 -8.25 18.28
C SER A 101 -11.07 -8.93 16.95
N GLY A 102 -9.84 -8.76 16.43
CA GLY A 102 -9.43 -9.13 15.08
C GLY A 102 -10.01 -8.23 13.97
N GLN A 103 -10.88 -7.27 14.33
CA GLN A 103 -11.47 -6.32 13.40
C GLN A 103 -10.82 -4.94 13.58
N PRO A 104 -10.23 -4.35 12.53
CA PRO A 104 -9.65 -3.02 12.62
C PRO A 104 -10.76 -1.98 12.83
N VAL A 105 -10.59 -1.11 13.82
CA VAL A 105 -11.51 0.01 14.11
C VAL A 105 -10.85 1.32 13.69
N LEU A 106 -11.59 2.16 12.97
CA LEU A 106 -11.12 3.49 12.56
C LEU A 106 -11.25 4.50 13.71
N THR A 107 -10.21 5.30 13.90
CA THR A 107 -10.25 6.50 14.74
C THR A 107 -11.17 7.57 14.12
N SER A 108 -11.45 8.66 14.85
CA SER A 108 -12.17 9.81 14.31
C SER A 108 -11.47 10.39 13.06
N GLU A 109 -10.15 10.52 13.10
CA GLU A 109 -9.35 11.00 11.96
C GLU A 109 -9.39 10.02 10.78
N GLY A 110 -9.34 8.71 11.05
CA GLY A 110 -9.45 7.68 10.02
C GLY A 110 -10.79 7.75 9.28
N ARG A 111 -11.90 7.93 10.01
CA ARG A 111 -13.24 8.10 9.41
C ARG A 111 -13.33 9.36 8.57
N LYS A 112 -12.82 10.48 9.10
CA LYS A 112 -12.82 11.78 8.42
C LYS A 112 -12.08 11.71 7.08
N VAL A 113 -10.88 11.12 7.05
CA VAL A 113 -10.11 10.99 5.80
C VAL A 113 -10.88 10.16 4.77
N ILE A 114 -11.50 9.05 5.18
CA ILE A 114 -12.31 8.22 4.26
C ILE A 114 -13.50 9.01 3.69
N GLU A 115 -14.20 9.79 4.50
CA GLU A 115 -15.29 10.65 4.03
C GLU A 115 -14.79 11.70 3.04
N GLU A 116 -13.63 12.32 3.30
CA GLU A 116 -12.97 13.25 2.37
C GLU A 116 -12.59 12.58 1.04
N GLU A 117 -11.98 11.38 1.07
CA GLU A 117 -11.64 10.62 -0.14
C GLU A 117 -12.88 10.28 -0.97
N LEU A 118 -13.97 9.86 -0.31
CA LEU A 118 -15.22 9.49 -0.98
C LEU A 118 -15.88 10.72 -1.61
N ALA A 119 -15.87 11.87 -0.92
CA ALA A 119 -16.39 13.12 -1.45
C ALA A 119 -15.58 13.60 -2.66
N LEU A 120 -14.24 13.50 -2.61
CA LEU A 120 -13.37 13.80 -3.74
C LEU A 120 -13.65 12.88 -4.92
N ALA A 121 -13.75 11.56 -4.69
CA ALA A 121 -14.04 10.59 -5.73
C ALA A 121 -15.41 10.84 -6.41
N ALA A 122 -16.42 11.26 -5.65
CA ALA A 122 -17.73 11.61 -6.19
C ALA A 122 -17.74 12.92 -7.00
N ALA A 123 -16.80 13.82 -6.75
CA ALA A 123 -16.69 15.10 -7.44
C ALA A 123 -15.94 15.02 -8.79
N VAL A 124 -15.22 13.93 -9.06
CA VAL A 124 -14.53 13.71 -10.34
C VAL A 124 -15.55 13.24 -11.38
N PRO A 125 -15.78 13.98 -12.50
CA PRO A 125 -16.67 13.54 -13.56
C PRO A 125 -16.18 12.21 -14.13
N THR A 126 -17.03 11.19 -14.14
CA THR A 126 -16.73 9.93 -14.83
C THR A 126 -16.73 10.23 -16.33
N SER A 127 -15.54 10.29 -16.94
CA SER A 127 -15.39 10.31 -18.41
C SER A 127 -15.71 8.95 -19.00
#